data_AF-G9YQK6-F1
#
_entry.id   AF-G9YQK6-F1
#
_cell.length_a   1.000
_cell.length_b   1.000
_cell.length_c   1.000
_cell.angle_alpha   90.00
_cell.angle_beta   90.00
_cell.angle_gamma   90.00
#
_symmetry.space_group_name_H-M   'P 1'
#
loop_
_entity.id
_entity.type
_entity.pdbx_description
1 polymer ?
#
loop_
_entity_poly.entity_id
_entity_poly.type
_entity_poly.pdbx_seq_one_letter_code
_entity_poly.pdbx_strand_id
1 'polypeptide(L)'
;MFPLGLLRLPDVKAINVKLLIFLTAAFAIGGTLKSCGVADRLFSLFVPVFPQTFSPAYAAVVLLTVVLLHTVLGSNITTMSVVVPGLMSIGAGVAPPLPLMFLICIAVCSQFLLPFHHVILLLGEGDRCYSTHELLRVGIPHTALMLFAVFLLYLPWWRLLGAL
;
A
#
# COMPACT_ATOMS: atom_id res chain seq x y z
N MET A 1 10.09 -8.76 29.64
CA MET A 1 8.78 -8.45 30.25
C MET A 1 8.24 -9.61 31.11
N PHE A 2 8.09 -10.84 30.59
CA PHE A 2 7.76 -12.02 31.40
C PHE A 2 8.79 -12.35 32.51
N PRO A 3 10.12 -12.35 32.25
CA PRO A 3 11.11 -12.62 33.30
C PRO A 3 11.18 -11.52 34.37
N LEU A 4 10.65 -10.33 34.06
CA LEU A 4 10.57 -9.18 34.98
C LEU A 4 9.25 -9.17 35.75
N GLY A 5 8.38 -10.18 35.59
CA GLY A 5 7.06 -10.24 36.23
C GLY A 5 6.03 -9.23 35.69
N LEU A 6 6.37 -8.47 34.65
CA LEU A 6 5.50 -7.44 34.05
C LEU A 6 4.41 -8.03 33.15
N LEU A 7 4.62 -9.25 32.64
CA LEU A 7 3.63 -10.02 31.89
C LEU A 7 3.48 -11.41 32.50
N ARG A 8 2.25 -11.91 32.54
CA ARG A 8 1.86 -13.21 33.09
C ARG A 8 1.27 -14.06 31.98
N LEU A 9 1.28 -15.39 32.16
CA LEU A 9 0.70 -16.32 31.17
C LEU A 9 -0.75 -15.99 30.75
N PRO A 10 -1.64 -15.47 31.64
CA PRO A 10 -2.96 -15.03 31.23
C PRO A 10 -2.97 -13.87 30.22
N ASP A 11 -1.92 -13.06 30.15
CA ASP A 11 -1.84 -11.90 29.24
C ASP A 11 -1.74 -12.32 27.76
N VAL A 12 -1.44 -13.61 27.50
CA VAL A 12 -1.56 -14.20 26.16
C VAL A 12 -2.99 -14.04 25.60
N LYS A 13 -4.01 -13.91 26.46
CA LYS A 13 -5.39 -13.64 26.03
C LYS A 13 -5.58 -12.27 25.39
N ALA A 14 -4.64 -11.33 25.55
CA ALA A 14 -4.67 -10.03 24.89
C ALA A 14 -4.32 -10.10 23.39
N ILE A 15 -3.85 -11.26 22.89
CA ILE A 15 -3.54 -11.43 21.47
C ILE A 15 -4.82 -11.38 20.64
N ASN A 16 -4.87 -10.46 19.68
CA ASN A 16 -5.96 -10.36 18.72
C ASN A 16 -5.84 -11.47 17.65
N VAL A 17 -6.38 -12.66 17.96
CA VAL A 17 -6.35 -13.83 17.06
C VAL A 17 -7.04 -13.53 15.72
N LYS A 18 -8.09 -12.72 15.72
CA LYS A 18 -8.79 -12.33 14.47
C LYS A 18 -7.85 -11.55 13.55
N LEU A 19 -7.07 -10.62 14.10
CA LEU A 19 -6.07 -9.86 13.36
C LEU A 19 -4.95 -10.77 12.81
N LEU A 20 -4.49 -11.75 13.60
CA LEU A 20 -3.50 -12.72 13.13
C LEU A 20 -4.03 -13.52 11.94
N ILE A 21 -5.24 -14.06 12.02
CA ILE A 21 -5.88 -14.80 10.93
C ILE A 21 -6.03 -13.91 9.69
N PHE A 22 -6.50 -12.67 9.85
CA PHE A 22 -6.60 -11.70 8.75
C PHE A 22 -5.25 -11.47 8.07
N LEU A 23 -4.19 -11.25 8.85
CA LEU A 23 -2.86 -10.99 8.32
C LEU A 23 -2.31 -12.21 7.57
N THR A 24 -2.47 -13.41 8.13
CA THR A 24 -2.09 -14.67 7.46
C THR A 24 -2.83 -14.83 6.13
N ALA A 25 -4.14 -14.61 6.10
CA ALA A 25 -4.92 -14.68 4.87
C ALA A 25 -4.48 -13.63 3.84
N ALA A 26 -4.25 -12.38 4.27
CA ALA A 26 -3.80 -11.29 3.40
C ALA A 26 -2.45 -11.60 2.73
N PHE A 27 -1.49 -12.15 3.47
CA PHE A 27 -0.21 -12.61 2.90
C PHE A 27 -0.38 -13.81 1.97
N ALA A 28 -1.22 -14.78 2.32
CA ALA A 28 -1.46 -15.96 1.49
C ALA A 28 -2.10 -15.59 0.14
N ILE A 29 -3.09 -14.67 0.13
CA ILE A 29 -3.69 -14.15 -1.10
C ILE A 29 -2.61 -13.49 -1.98
N GLY A 30 -1.79 -12.62 -1.40
CA GLY A 30 -0.73 -11.94 -2.13
C GLY A 30 0.31 -12.91 -2.72
N GLY A 31 0.75 -13.88 -1.92
CA GLY A 31 1.69 -14.92 -2.34
C GLY A 31 1.12 -15.81 -3.46
N THR A 32 -0.15 -16.21 -3.35
CA THR A 32 -0.81 -17.06 -4.35
C THR A 32 -1.05 -16.34 -5.68
N LEU A 33 -1.50 -15.07 -5.66
CA LEU A 33 -1.63 -14.25 -6.88
C LEU A 33 -0.33 -14.19 -7.68
N LYS A 34 0.80 -14.09 -6.97
CA LYS A 34 2.14 -14.10 -7.57
C LYS A 34 2.50 -15.49 -8.09
N SER A 35 2.35 -16.55 -7.28
CA SER A 35 2.80 -17.89 -7.65
C SER A 35 2.01 -18.53 -8.79
N CYS A 36 0.73 -18.18 -8.96
CA CYS A 36 -0.10 -18.71 -10.04
C CYS A 36 -0.06 -17.87 -11.34
N GLY A 37 0.77 -16.82 -11.40
CA GLY A 37 0.93 -15.97 -12.58
C GLY A 37 -0.23 -15.00 -12.85
N VAL A 38 -1.22 -14.92 -11.95
CA VAL A 38 -2.33 -13.95 -12.05
C VAL A 38 -1.81 -12.52 -11.97
N ALA A 39 -0.83 -12.26 -11.11
CA ALA A 39 -0.18 -10.95 -11.02
C ALA A 39 0.43 -10.54 -12.36
N ASP A 40 1.18 -11.42 -13.02
CA ASP A 40 1.83 -11.11 -14.31
C ASP A 40 0.80 -10.80 -15.41
N ARG A 41 -0.29 -11.57 -15.44
CA ARG A 41 -1.41 -11.31 -16.35
C ARG A 41 -2.08 -9.98 -16.07
N LEU A 42 -2.33 -9.66 -14.80
CA LEU A 42 -2.90 -8.39 -14.38
C LEU A 42 -2.02 -7.21 -14.84
N PHE A 43 -0.71 -7.26 -14.58
CA PHE A 43 0.21 -6.17 -14.93
C PHE A 43 0.41 -6.01 -16.44
N SER A 44 0.31 -7.10 -17.22
CA SER A 44 0.35 -7.00 -18.68
C SER A 44 -0.74 -6.09 -19.27
N LEU A 45 -1.88 -5.95 -18.59
CA LEU A 45 -2.97 -5.05 -18.99
C LEU A 45 -2.61 -3.57 -18.77
N PHE A 46 -1.71 -3.28 -17.84
CA PHE A 46 -1.30 -1.91 -17.52
C PHE A 46 -0.11 -1.43 -18.35
N VAL A 47 0.77 -2.34 -18.82
CA VAL A 47 1.97 -2.00 -19.61
C VAL A 47 1.71 -0.96 -20.72
N PRO A 48 0.65 -1.06 -21.55
CA PRO A 48 0.41 -0.10 -22.64
C PRO A 48 0.14 1.34 -22.18
N VAL A 49 -0.27 1.53 -20.93
CA VAL A 49 -0.61 2.84 -20.35
C VAL A 49 0.63 3.55 -19.81
N PHE A 50 1.72 2.82 -19.56
CA PHE A 50 2.94 3.39 -19.00
C PHE A 50 3.77 4.14 -20.06
N PRO A 51 4.20 5.39 -19.77
CA PRO A 51 5.14 6.10 -20.63
C PRO A 51 6.48 5.38 -20.74
N GLN A 52 7.16 5.56 -21.87
CA GLN A 52 8.47 4.94 -22.15
C GLN A 52 9.65 5.61 -21.43
N THR A 53 9.42 6.78 -20.82
CA THR A 53 10.41 7.52 -20.05
C THR A 53 9.82 7.94 -18.71
N PHE A 54 10.67 7.99 -17.69
CA PHE A 54 10.25 8.50 -16.39
C PHE A 54 9.91 10.00 -16.49
N SER A 55 8.68 10.33 -16.10
CA SER A 55 8.11 11.67 -16.21
C SER A 55 7.03 11.86 -15.13
N PRO A 56 6.57 13.08 -14.87
CA PRO A 56 5.42 13.30 -14.00
C PRO A 56 4.17 12.51 -14.44
N ALA A 57 3.97 12.33 -15.75
CA ALA A 57 2.91 11.47 -16.28
C ALA A 57 3.12 10.00 -15.88
N TYR A 58 4.35 9.50 -15.92
CA TYR A 58 4.69 8.15 -15.45
C TYR A 58 4.33 7.98 -13.97
N ALA A 59 4.72 8.95 -13.12
CA ALA A 59 4.37 8.94 -11.70
C ALA A 59 2.85 8.96 -11.49
N ALA A 60 2.09 9.72 -12.28
CA ALA A 60 0.62 9.73 -12.22
C ALA A 60 0.02 8.34 -12.53
N VAL A 61 0.50 7.68 -13.58
CA VAL A 61 0.05 6.33 -13.94
C VAL A 61 0.38 5.32 -12.83
N VAL A 62 1.57 5.41 -12.22
CA VAL A 62 1.93 4.60 -11.04
C VAL A 62 0.91 4.81 -9.91
N LEU A 63 0.71 6.06 -9.49
CA LEU A 63 -0.17 6.38 -8.35
C LEU A 63 -1.61 5.90 -8.58
N LEU A 64 -2.16 6.17 -9.76
CA LEU A 64 -3.53 5.77 -10.12
C LEU A 64 -3.66 4.25 -10.17
N THR A 65 -2.67 3.56 -10.74
CA THR A 65 -2.65 2.09 -10.78
C THR A 65 -2.61 1.52 -9.36
N VAL A 66 -1.78 2.08 -8.48
CA VAL A 66 -1.70 1.64 -7.08
C VAL A 66 -3.00 1.89 -6.33
N VAL A 67 -3.59 3.08 -6.45
CA VAL A 67 -4.88 3.44 -5.82
C VAL A 67 -5.99 2.47 -6.25
N LEU A 68 -6.09 2.21 -7.55
CA LEU A 68 -7.06 1.29 -8.12
C LEU A 68 -6.85 -0.13 -7.59
N LEU A 69 -5.63 -0.66 -7.72
CA LEU A 69 -5.32 -2.03 -7.31
C LEU A 69 -5.43 -2.22 -5.80
N HIS A 70 -5.03 -1.25 -4.99
CA HIS A 70 -5.19 -1.31 -3.54
C HIS A 70 -6.66 -1.32 -3.13
N THR A 71 -7.52 -0.57 -3.84
CA THR A 71 -8.97 -0.59 -3.59
C THR A 71 -9.59 -1.96 -3.89
N VAL A 72 -9.10 -2.66 -4.92
CA VAL A 72 -9.59 -4.00 -5.29
C VAL A 72 -9.01 -5.09 -4.38
N LEU A 73 -7.71 -5.04 -4.08
CA LEU A 73 -7.02 -6.02 -3.24
C LEU A 73 -7.34 -5.84 -1.74
N GLY A 74 -7.77 -4.65 -1.35
CA GLY A 74 -8.35 -4.36 -0.05
C GLY A 74 -7.38 -4.33 1.12
N SER A 75 -6.10 -4.71 0.98
CA SER A 75 -5.14 -4.67 2.10
C SER A 75 -3.81 -4.10 1.66
N ASN A 76 -3.23 -3.21 2.47
CA ASN A 76 -1.88 -2.68 2.24
C ASN A 76 -0.83 -3.80 2.20
N ILE A 77 -1.00 -4.85 3.01
CA ILE A 77 -0.10 -6.00 3.05
C ILE A 77 -0.16 -6.80 1.75
N THR A 78 -1.37 -7.17 1.30
CA THR A 78 -1.56 -7.89 0.03
C THR A 78 -1.06 -7.05 -1.13
N THR A 79 -1.40 -5.75 -1.15
CA THR A 79 -0.99 -4.82 -2.19
C THR A 79 0.52 -4.67 -2.25
N MET A 80 1.22 -4.52 -1.12
CA MET A 80 2.68 -4.47 -1.10
C MET A 80 3.31 -5.74 -1.66
N SER A 81 2.74 -6.92 -1.39
CA SER A 81 3.29 -8.19 -1.87
C SER A 81 3.11 -8.43 -3.38
N VAL A 82 2.11 -7.80 -4.01
CA VAL A 82 1.75 -8.00 -5.43
C VAL A 82 2.11 -6.80 -6.30
N VAL A 83 1.72 -5.60 -5.87
CA VAL A 83 1.82 -4.36 -6.66
C VAL A 83 3.24 -3.82 -6.69
N VAL A 84 3.99 -3.90 -5.58
CA VAL A 84 5.41 -3.48 -5.58
C VAL A 84 6.21 -4.28 -6.60
N PRO A 85 6.28 -5.64 -6.55
CA PRO A 85 7.07 -6.37 -7.54
C PRO A 85 6.54 -6.20 -8.97
N GLY A 86 5.23 -6.12 -9.17
CA GLY A 86 4.64 -5.92 -10.50
C GLY A 86 5.02 -4.59 -11.14
N LEU A 87 4.86 -3.48 -10.41
CA LEU A 87 5.21 -2.16 -10.92
C LEU A 87 6.72 -1.94 -11.02
N MET A 88 7.51 -2.52 -10.11
CA MET A 88 8.97 -2.53 -10.23
C MET A 88 9.44 -3.25 -11.49
N SER A 89 8.76 -4.33 -11.88
CA SER A 89 9.03 -5.02 -13.14
C SER A 89 8.64 -4.18 -14.36
N ILE A 90 7.49 -3.48 -14.32
CA ILE A 90 7.07 -2.59 -15.41
C ILE A 90 8.04 -1.41 -15.58
N GLY A 91 8.55 -0.86 -14.47
CA GLY A 91 9.47 0.28 -14.51
C GLY A 91 10.94 -0.07 -14.72
N ALA A 92 11.28 -1.37 -14.84
CA ALA A 92 12.65 -1.79 -15.03
C ALA A 92 13.25 -1.18 -16.31
N GLY A 93 14.40 -0.50 -16.16
CA GLY A 93 15.07 0.19 -17.27
C GLY A 93 14.44 1.54 -17.69
N VAL A 94 13.29 1.92 -17.12
CA VAL A 94 12.61 3.19 -17.42
C VAL A 94 12.65 4.14 -16.25
N ALA A 95 12.31 3.67 -15.05
CA ALA A 95 12.17 4.47 -13.84
C ALA A 95 13.32 4.23 -12.85
N PRO A 96 13.79 5.28 -12.16
CA PRO A 96 14.71 5.12 -11.03
C PRO A 96 14.11 4.18 -9.96
N PRO A 97 14.79 3.07 -9.59
CA PRO A 97 14.19 2.02 -8.75
C PRO A 97 13.73 2.51 -7.36
N LEU A 98 14.53 3.36 -6.71
CA LEU A 98 14.23 3.87 -5.38
C LEU A 98 13.02 4.83 -5.38
N PRO A 99 12.99 5.89 -6.22
CA PRO A 99 11.80 6.72 -6.38
C PRO A 99 10.54 5.94 -6.78
N LEU A 100 10.66 4.96 -7.68
CA LEU A 100 9.52 4.12 -8.05
C LEU A 100 8.99 3.34 -6.85
N MET A 101 9.86 2.68 -6.09
CA MET A 101 9.48 1.95 -4.88
C MET A 101 8.81 2.89 -3.86
N PHE A 102 9.37 4.07 -3.62
CA PHE A 102 8.77 5.04 -2.70
C PHE A 102 7.42 5.57 -3.18
N LEU A 103 7.23 5.83 -4.49
CA LEU A 103 5.92 6.23 -5.04
C LEU A 103 4.84 5.19 -4.72
N ILE A 104 5.17 3.91 -4.93
CA ILE A 104 4.25 2.80 -4.66
C ILE A 104 3.94 2.75 -3.16
N CYS A 105 4.97 2.78 -2.30
CA CYS A 105 4.81 2.74 -0.85
C CYS A 105 3.98 3.93 -0.32
N ILE A 106 4.24 5.15 -0.80
CA ILE A 106 3.48 6.34 -0.41
C ILE A 106 2.01 6.17 -0.77
N ALA A 107 1.71 5.74 -1.99
CA ALA A 107 0.32 5.55 -2.43
C ALA A 107 -0.41 4.48 -1.62
N VAL A 108 0.19 3.30 -1.41
CA VAL A 108 -0.41 2.21 -0.62
C VAL A 108 -0.60 2.62 0.85
N CYS A 109 0.42 3.23 1.45
CA CYS A 109 0.39 3.59 2.87
C CYS A 109 -0.46 4.81 3.18
N SER A 110 -0.89 5.59 2.18
CA SER A 110 -1.65 6.82 2.39
C SER A 110 -3.11 6.71 1.95
N GLN A 111 -3.53 5.54 1.48
CA GLN A 111 -4.92 5.31 1.06
C GLN A 111 -5.75 4.78 2.23
N PHE A 112 -6.55 5.67 2.82
CA PHE A 112 -7.29 5.45 4.07
C PHE A 112 -8.80 5.48 3.86
N LEU A 113 -9.32 4.69 2.91
CA LEU A 113 -10.76 4.70 2.60
C LEU A 113 -11.56 3.81 3.55
N LEU A 114 -11.21 2.52 3.63
CA LEU A 114 -11.93 1.53 4.45
C LEU A 114 -11.01 0.94 5.51
N PRO A 115 -11.53 0.49 6.67
CA PRO A 115 -10.69 0.00 7.76
C PRO A 115 -9.76 -1.15 7.34
N PHE A 116 -10.24 -2.06 6.50
CA PHE A 116 -9.44 -3.20 6.04
C PHE A 116 -8.32 -2.84 5.06
N HIS A 117 -8.36 -1.65 4.43
CA HIS A 117 -7.29 -1.17 3.54
C HIS A 117 -5.95 -1.01 4.23
N HIS A 118 -5.95 -0.77 5.55
CA HIS A 118 -4.73 -0.60 6.31
C HIS A 118 -4.89 -1.21 7.71
N VAL A 119 -3.99 -2.11 8.08
CA VAL A 119 -4.07 -2.85 9.36
C VAL A 119 -4.21 -1.95 10.60
N ILE A 120 -3.54 -0.80 10.60
CA ILE A 120 -3.62 0.19 11.69
C ILE A 120 -5.02 0.81 11.78
N LEU A 121 -5.69 0.99 10.64
CA LEU A 121 -7.05 1.53 10.62
C LEU A 121 -8.08 0.51 11.11
N LEU A 122 -7.90 -0.75 10.71
CA LEU A 122 -8.73 -1.85 11.18
C LEU A 122 -8.69 -1.99 12.70
N LEU A 123 -7.51 -1.80 13.32
CA LEU A 123 -7.37 -1.87 14.77
C LEU A 123 -8.13 -0.75 15.48
N GLY A 124 -7.94 0.50 15.04
CA GLY A 124 -8.60 1.65 15.66
C GLY A 124 -10.13 1.64 15.51
N GLU A 125 -10.64 1.20 14.37
CA GLU A 125 -12.09 1.02 14.17
C GLU A 125 -12.63 -0.14 15.01
N GLY A 126 -11.91 -1.27 15.07
CA GLY A 126 -12.28 -2.43 15.89
C GLY A 126 -12.36 -2.13 17.39
N ASP A 127 -11.49 -1.24 17.88
CA ASP A 127 -11.50 -0.72 19.26
C ASP A 127 -12.49 0.44 19.46
N ARG A 128 -13.29 0.77 18.43
CA ARG A 128 -14.31 1.83 18.43
C ARG A 128 -13.75 3.23 18.70
N CYS A 129 -12.49 3.49 18.35
CA CYS A 129 -11.89 4.83 18.47
C CYS A 129 -12.49 5.82 17.46
N TYR A 130 -12.99 5.33 16.33
CA TYR A 130 -13.69 6.10 15.29
C TYR A 130 -14.56 5.16 14.45
N SER A 131 -15.50 5.72 13.70
CA SER A 131 -16.38 4.97 12.80
C SER A 131 -15.82 4.90 11.36
N THR A 132 -16.27 3.88 10.61
CA THR A 132 -16.00 3.77 9.16
C THR A 132 -16.48 5.01 8.39
N HIS A 133 -17.60 5.63 8.80
CA HIS A 133 -18.12 6.84 8.16
C HIS A 133 -17.20 8.04 8.36
N GLU A 134 -16.70 8.25 9.58
CA GLU A 134 -15.72 9.30 9.86
C GLU A 134 -14.43 9.09 9.08
N LEU A 135 -13.96 7.84 9.00
CA LEU A 135 -12.79 7.47 8.22
C LEU A 135 -12.97 7.81 6.73
N LEU A 136 -14.08 7.43 6.11
CA LEU A 136 -14.36 7.73 4.70
C LEU A 136 -14.39 9.24 4.42
N ARG A 137 -15.02 10.01 5.34
CA ARG A 137 -15.13 11.47 5.22
C ARG A 137 -13.76 12.15 5.12
N VAL A 138 -12.77 11.68 5.86
CA VAL A 138 -11.40 12.25 5.84
C VAL A 138 -10.48 11.54 4.84
N GLY A 139 -10.71 10.24 4.59
CA GLY A 139 -9.90 9.38 3.74
C GLY A 139 -9.95 9.72 2.27
N ILE A 140 -11.12 10.12 1.76
CA ILE A 140 -11.27 10.55 0.36
C ILE A 140 -10.47 11.85 0.10
N PRO A 141 -10.66 12.94 0.88
CA PRO A 141 -9.80 14.13 0.78
C PRO A 141 -8.31 13.82 0.98
N HIS A 142 -7.96 12.92 1.91
CA HIS A 142 -6.58 12.53 2.16
C HIS A 142 -5.93 11.86 0.95
N THR A 143 -6.65 10.98 0.25
CA THR A 143 -6.17 10.36 -0.99
C THR A 143 -5.86 11.41 -2.05
N ALA A 144 -6.73 12.41 -2.23
CA ALA A 144 -6.47 13.52 -3.14
C ALA A 144 -5.25 14.34 -2.71
N LEU A 145 -5.14 14.67 -1.41
CA LEU A 145 -4.00 15.39 -0.85
C LEU A 145 -2.68 14.65 -1.09
N MET A 146 -2.66 13.32 -0.93
CA MET A 146 -1.49 12.51 -1.22
C MET A 146 -1.05 12.65 -2.69
N LEU A 147 -2.00 12.59 -3.64
CA LEU A 147 -1.68 12.78 -5.05
C LEU A 147 -1.00 14.14 -5.27
N PHE A 148 -1.56 15.22 -4.73
CA PHE A 148 -0.95 16.55 -4.82
C PHE A 148 0.44 16.62 -4.16
N ALA A 149 0.59 16.04 -2.96
CA ALA A 149 1.86 16.03 -2.24
C ALA A 149 2.96 15.32 -3.03
N VAL A 150 2.65 14.24 -3.76
CA VAL A 150 3.62 13.56 -4.63
C VAL A 150 4.18 14.50 -5.69
N PHE A 151 3.32 15.23 -6.40
CA PHE A 151 3.76 16.13 -7.47
C PHE A 151 4.43 17.40 -6.96
N LEU A 152 3.93 17.97 -5.86
CA LEU A 152 4.38 19.27 -5.36
C LEU A 152 5.56 19.17 -4.40
N LEU A 153 5.71 18.05 -3.68
CA LEU A 153 6.72 17.90 -2.63
C LEU A 153 7.69 16.77 -2.95
N TYR A 154 7.22 15.54 -3.15
CA TYR A 154 8.11 14.38 -3.27
C TYR A 154 8.94 14.37 -4.57
N LEU A 155 8.32 14.62 -5.74
CA LEU A 155 9.07 14.67 -7.00
C LEU A 155 10.11 15.81 -7.02
N PRO A 156 9.79 17.06 -6.64
CA PRO A 156 10.79 18.12 -6.52
C PRO A 156 11.89 17.77 -5.52
N TRP A 157 11.54 17.20 -4.37
CA TRP A 157 12.52 16.79 -3.37
C TRP A 157 13.51 15.74 -3.90
N TRP A 158 13.04 14.71 -4.60
CA TRP A 158 13.95 13.71 -5.16
C TRP A 158 14.80 14.25 -6.31
N ARG A 159 14.32 15.24 -7.07
CA ARG A 159 15.15 15.97 -8.04
C ARG A 159 16.28 16.72 -7.35
N LEU A 160 16.01 17.40 -6.23
CA LEU A 160 17.03 18.11 -5.45
C LEU A 160 18.10 17.15 -4.91
N LEU A 161 17.72 15.93 -4.56
CA LEU A 161 18.64 14.88 -4.12
C LEU A 161 19.41 14.20 -5.27
N GLY A 162 19.12 14.53 -6.53
CA GLY A 162 19.72 13.85 -7.69
C GLY A 162 19.28 12.39 -7.85
N ALA A 163 18.13 12.02 -7.29
CA ALA A 163 17.59 10.66 -7.36
C ALA A 163 16.68 10.41 -8.57
N LEU A 164 16.36 11.46 -9.34
CA LEU A 164 15.46 11.47 -10.49
C LEU A 164 16.14 11.88 -11.78
#